data_AF-A0A1X9MIR5-F1
#
_entry.id   AF-A0A1X9MIR5-F1
#
_cell.length_a   1.000
_cell.length_b   1.000
_cell.length_c   1.000
_cell.angle_alpha   90.00
_cell.angle_beta   90.00
_cell.angle_gamma   90.00
#
_symmetry.space_group_name_H-M   'P 1'
#
loop_
_entity.id
_entity.type
_entity.pdbx_description
1 polymer ?
#
loop_
_entity_poly.entity_id
_entity_poly.type
_entity_poly.pdbx_seq_one_letter_code
_entity_poly.pdbx_strand_id
1 'polypeptide(L)'
;MDKLNLEGLKAFLDKVISKELVLKKISDELARIERSDVINKELNFFRDNYFVPIFGQQTYNFLLDILDSKVDYYRDHIENLDVYYELKLFESKHNFLITRAYNQFANPMGFMQLNNTFDNSGRFLIELVRSDGASVRVNMNYNQKVDMALGLLSQTINEMSHFSDHVATEKFKRIEKELLRCLESVKHYGPKQ
;
A
#
# COMPACT_ATOMS: atom_id res chain seq x y z
N MET A 1 -1.31 17.41 -20.39
CA MET A 1 -1.50 17.56 -18.93
C MET A 1 -2.69 18.50 -18.73
N ASP A 2 -3.68 18.09 -17.94
CA ASP A 2 -4.91 18.86 -17.78
C ASP A 2 -4.67 20.17 -17.02
N LYS A 3 -5.31 21.25 -17.45
CA LYS A 3 -5.15 22.59 -16.85
C LYS A 3 -5.42 22.61 -15.34
N LEU A 4 -6.38 21.78 -14.89
CA LEU A 4 -6.76 21.60 -13.49
C LEU A 4 -5.59 21.05 -12.64
N ASN A 5 -4.77 20.18 -13.21
CA ASN A 5 -3.66 19.54 -12.51
C ASN A 5 -2.50 20.52 -12.25
N LEU A 6 -2.25 21.44 -13.19
CA LEU A 6 -1.25 22.50 -13.03
C LEU A 6 -1.69 23.58 -12.04
N GLU A 7 -2.99 23.89 -11.99
CA GLU A 7 -3.56 24.76 -10.96
C GLU A 7 -3.44 24.12 -9.57
N GLY A 8 -3.65 22.81 -9.47
CA GLY A 8 -3.42 22.03 -8.25
C GLY A 8 -1.97 22.09 -7.77
N LEU A 9 -1.00 21.85 -8.66
CA LEU A 9 0.43 21.98 -8.35
C LEU A 9 0.74 23.37 -7.79
N LYS A 10 0.37 24.44 -8.50
CA LYS A 10 0.64 25.81 -8.07
C LYS A 10 0.04 26.11 -6.70
N ALA A 11 -1.21 25.70 -6.48
CA ALA A 11 -1.89 25.88 -5.20
C ALA A 11 -1.23 25.07 -4.07
N PHE A 12 -0.68 23.88 -4.36
CA PHE A 12 0.04 23.07 -3.37
C PHE A 12 1.39 23.69 -3.00
N LEU A 13 2.15 24.14 -3.99
CA LEU A 13 3.41 24.85 -3.75
C LEU A 13 3.18 26.10 -2.87
N ASP A 14 2.18 26.90 -3.20
CA ASP A 14 1.85 28.14 -2.48
C ASP A 14 1.29 27.88 -1.08
N LYS A 15 0.38 26.92 -0.90
CA LYS A 15 -0.34 26.77 0.38
C LYS A 15 0.26 25.75 1.33
N VAL A 16 1.06 24.80 0.82
CA VAL A 16 1.63 23.69 1.58
C VAL A 16 3.14 23.80 1.68
N ILE A 17 3.85 23.86 0.55
CA ILE A 17 5.32 23.85 0.55
C ILE A 17 5.90 25.16 1.10
N SER A 18 5.33 26.31 0.72
CA SER A 18 5.82 27.61 1.19
C SER A 18 5.65 27.83 2.71
N LYS A 19 4.80 27.02 3.36
CA LYS A 19 4.43 27.19 4.76
C LYS A 19 5.16 26.20 5.64
N GLU A 20 5.89 26.76 6.61
CA GLU A 20 6.65 25.98 7.57
C GLU A 20 5.77 24.94 8.28
N LEU A 21 6.27 23.71 8.39
CA LEU A 21 5.64 22.56 9.06
C LEU A 21 4.32 22.05 8.46
N VAL A 22 3.75 22.67 7.43
CA VAL A 22 2.45 22.24 6.88
C VAL A 22 2.57 20.88 6.19
N LEU A 23 3.57 20.69 5.32
CA LEU A 23 3.83 19.40 4.69
C LEU A 23 4.08 18.30 5.72
N LYS A 24 4.82 18.62 6.79
CA LYS A 24 5.07 17.68 7.90
C LYS A 24 3.77 17.27 8.60
N LYS A 25 2.91 18.22 8.95
CA LYS A 25 1.60 17.93 9.59
C LYS A 25 0.72 17.05 8.70
N ILE A 26 0.66 17.33 7.41
CA ILE A 26 -0.04 16.49 6.43
C ILE A 26 0.59 15.09 6.42
N SER A 27 1.92 15.00 6.37
CA SER A 27 2.66 13.74 6.36
C SER A 27 2.39 12.89 7.61
N ASP A 28 2.34 13.51 8.79
CA ASP A 28 2.07 12.83 10.05
C ASP A 28 0.62 12.33 10.12
N GLU A 29 -0.33 13.14 9.61
CA GLU A 29 -1.74 12.76 9.55
C GLU A 29 -1.98 11.62 8.56
N LEU A 30 -1.38 11.65 7.36
CA LEU A 30 -1.45 10.55 6.41
C LEU A 30 -0.85 9.25 6.97
N ALA A 31 0.27 9.33 7.71
CA ALA A 31 0.85 8.16 8.38
C ALA A 31 -0.02 7.63 9.53
N ARG A 32 -0.82 8.49 10.18
CA ARG A 32 -1.84 8.06 11.15
C ARG A 32 -2.99 7.33 10.43
N ILE A 33 -3.50 7.92 9.35
CA ILE A 33 -4.57 7.34 8.52
C ILE A 33 -4.14 5.99 7.95
N GLU A 34 -2.91 5.88 7.44
CA GLU A 34 -2.38 4.63 6.91
C GLU A 34 -2.42 3.51 7.95
N ARG A 35 -2.10 3.80 9.21
CA ARG A 35 -2.14 2.81 10.31
C ARG A 35 -3.55 2.52 10.82
N SER A 36 -4.58 3.22 10.32
CA SER A 36 -5.97 2.99 10.72
C SER A 36 -6.52 1.71 10.10
N ASP A 37 -7.42 1.06 10.84
CA ASP A 37 -8.22 -0.05 10.32
C ASP A 37 -9.33 0.43 9.37
N VAL A 38 -9.77 1.69 9.51
CA VAL A 38 -10.86 2.29 8.71
C VAL A 38 -10.35 3.39 7.78
N ILE A 39 -9.30 3.09 7.01
CA ILE A 39 -8.57 4.02 6.13
C ILE A 39 -9.50 4.90 5.31
N ASN A 40 -10.47 4.34 4.60
CA ASN A 40 -11.36 5.11 3.73
C ASN A 40 -12.20 6.14 4.50
N LYS A 41 -12.66 5.80 5.70
CA LYS A 41 -13.42 6.73 6.54
C LYS A 41 -12.54 7.87 7.02
N GLU A 42 -11.33 7.53 7.48
CA GLU A 42 -10.36 8.50 7.97
C GLU A 42 -9.83 9.41 6.86
N LEU A 43 -9.60 8.88 5.66
CA LEU A 43 -9.16 9.63 4.49
C LEU A 43 -10.27 10.58 3.98
N ASN A 44 -11.52 10.11 3.94
CA ASN A 44 -12.67 10.96 3.63
C ASN A 44 -12.86 12.06 4.70
N PHE A 45 -12.74 11.69 5.99
CA PHE A 45 -12.82 12.66 7.07
C PHE A 45 -11.72 13.73 6.94
N PHE A 46 -10.48 13.31 6.70
CA PHE A 46 -9.34 14.18 6.46
C PHE A 46 -9.57 15.11 5.27
N ARG A 47 -10.08 14.59 4.15
CA ARG A 47 -10.44 15.40 2.98
C ARG A 47 -11.49 16.44 3.34
N ASP A 48 -12.62 16.00 3.88
CA ASP A 48 -13.84 16.79 4.00
C ASP A 48 -13.81 17.78 5.18
N ASN A 49 -13.09 17.45 6.25
CA ASN A 49 -13.11 18.22 7.51
C ASN A 49 -11.80 18.96 7.79
N TYR A 50 -10.72 18.65 7.06
CA TYR A 50 -9.42 19.29 7.28
C TYR A 50 -8.84 19.84 5.97
N PHE A 51 -8.54 18.98 4.99
CA PHE A 51 -7.68 19.38 3.88
C PHE A 51 -8.38 20.30 2.88
N VAL A 52 -9.54 19.91 2.36
CA VAL A 52 -10.28 20.70 1.37
C VAL A 52 -10.75 22.03 1.95
N PRO A 53 -11.31 22.10 3.18
CA PRO A 53 -11.69 23.37 3.79
C PRO A 53 -10.52 24.36 3.96
N ILE A 54 -9.31 23.88 4.26
CA ILE A 54 -8.16 24.74 4.54
C ILE A 54 -7.39 25.12 3.26
N PHE A 55 -7.15 24.16 2.37
CA PHE A 55 -6.26 24.34 1.23
C PHE A 55 -7.02 24.41 -0.12
N GLY A 56 -8.22 23.86 -0.18
CA GLY A 56 -9.08 23.82 -1.37
C GLY A 56 -8.95 22.53 -2.17
N GLN A 57 -9.94 22.29 -3.03
CA GLN A 57 -10.07 21.06 -3.82
C GLN A 57 -8.89 20.85 -4.78
N GLN A 58 -8.39 21.91 -5.44
CA GLN A 58 -7.28 21.77 -6.39
C GLN A 58 -5.98 21.32 -5.71
N THR A 59 -5.70 21.85 -4.52
CA THR A 59 -4.55 21.41 -3.73
C THR A 59 -4.70 19.96 -3.30
N TYR A 60 -5.92 19.52 -2.96
CA TYR A 60 -6.19 18.12 -2.65
C TYR A 60 -6.03 17.19 -3.86
N ASN A 61 -6.46 17.62 -5.05
CA ASN A 61 -6.27 16.83 -6.27
C ASN A 61 -4.77 16.59 -6.56
N PHE A 62 -3.94 17.61 -6.37
CA PHE A 62 -2.49 17.43 -6.50
C PHE A 62 -1.90 16.54 -5.41
N LEU A 63 -2.42 16.59 -4.17
CA LEU A 63 -2.04 15.62 -3.15
C LEU A 63 -2.32 14.19 -3.60
N LEU A 64 -3.48 13.93 -4.21
CA LEU A 64 -3.80 12.60 -4.74
C LEU A 64 -2.83 12.19 -5.84
N ASP A 65 -2.42 13.10 -6.72
CA ASP A 65 -1.41 12.79 -7.72
C ASP A 65 -0.06 12.42 -7.09
N ILE A 66 0.37 13.12 -6.03
CA ILE A 66 1.57 12.73 -5.29
C ILE A 66 1.42 11.30 -4.72
N LEU A 67 0.27 11.01 -4.10
CA LEU A 67 0.00 9.70 -3.51
C LEU A 67 -0.14 8.57 -4.54
N ASP A 68 -0.54 8.91 -5.76
CA ASP A 68 -0.62 8.01 -6.92
C ASP A 68 0.69 7.92 -7.70
N SER A 69 1.81 8.34 -7.08
CA SER A 69 3.17 8.29 -7.65
C SER A 69 3.34 9.08 -8.95
N LYS A 70 2.68 10.24 -9.06
CA LYS A 70 2.69 11.08 -10.27
C LYS A 70 3.60 12.30 -10.19
N VAL A 71 4.49 12.43 -9.21
CA VAL A 71 5.37 13.62 -9.12
C VAL A 71 6.23 13.80 -10.38
N ASP A 72 6.69 12.70 -10.99
CA ASP A 72 7.55 12.75 -12.19
C ASP A 72 6.85 13.41 -13.39
N TYR A 73 5.52 13.33 -13.50
CA TYR A 73 4.77 14.02 -14.56
C TYR A 73 4.88 15.56 -14.45
N TYR A 74 5.15 16.08 -13.25
CA TYR A 74 5.25 17.50 -12.97
C TYR A 74 6.69 18.01 -12.94
N ARG A 75 7.68 17.17 -13.26
CA ARG A 75 9.11 17.51 -13.15
C ARG A 75 9.46 18.83 -13.82
N ASP A 76 9.01 19.02 -15.06
CA ASP A 76 9.30 20.22 -15.87
C ASP A 76 8.56 21.47 -15.38
N HIS A 77 7.63 21.31 -14.44
CA HIS A 77 6.83 22.39 -13.86
C HIS A 77 7.26 22.75 -12.43
N ILE A 78 8.29 22.08 -11.90
CA ILE A 78 8.86 22.35 -10.57
C ILE A 78 10.25 22.95 -10.77
N GLU A 79 10.33 24.28 -10.68
CA GLU A 79 11.56 25.05 -10.92
C GLU A 79 12.66 24.73 -9.90
N ASN A 80 12.29 24.53 -8.62
CA ASN A 80 13.23 24.22 -7.55
C ASN A 80 13.43 22.70 -7.39
N LEU A 81 14.64 22.23 -7.64
CA LEU A 81 15.04 20.83 -7.47
C LEU A 81 14.83 20.28 -6.05
N ASP A 82 15.07 21.09 -5.02
CA ASP A 82 14.91 20.66 -3.63
C ASP A 82 13.44 20.35 -3.31
N VAL A 83 12.53 21.19 -3.82
CA VAL A 83 11.07 20.98 -3.70
C VAL A 83 10.66 19.71 -4.43
N TYR A 84 11.21 19.46 -5.61
CA TYR A 84 10.94 18.23 -6.34
C TYR A 84 11.34 16.99 -5.53
N TYR A 85 12.55 16.98 -4.96
CA TYR A 85 13.01 15.85 -4.15
C TYR A 85 12.25 15.71 -2.83
N GLU A 86 11.82 16.82 -2.22
CA GLU A 86 10.94 16.79 -1.04
C GLU A 86 9.59 16.13 -1.39
N LEU A 87 9.01 16.45 -2.54
CA LEU A 87 7.78 15.82 -3.02
C LEU A 87 7.99 14.33 -3.34
N LYS A 88 9.13 13.94 -3.93
CA LYS A 88 9.47 12.52 -4.17
C LYS A 88 9.65 11.75 -2.86
N LEU A 89 10.26 12.36 -1.85
CA LEU A 89 10.38 11.76 -0.53
C LEU A 89 9.01 11.60 0.12
N PHE A 90 8.14 12.61 -0.01
CA PHE A 90 6.77 12.55 0.48
C PHE A 90 5.96 11.44 -0.22
N GLU A 91 6.03 11.36 -1.55
CA GLU A 91 5.44 10.28 -2.37
C GLU A 91 5.91 8.91 -1.87
N SER A 92 7.22 8.70 -1.76
CA SER A 92 7.79 7.43 -1.32
C SER A 92 7.37 7.04 0.09
N LYS A 93 7.07 8.01 0.97
CA LYS A 93 6.63 7.75 2.34
C LYS A 93 5.19 7.26 2.40
N HIS A 94 4.35 7.63 1.42
CA HIS A 94 2.89 7.43 1.47
C HIS A 94 2.33 6.64 0.29
N ASN A 95 3.17 6.07 -0.57
CA ASN A 95 2.77 5.31 -1.76
C ASN A 95 1.87 4.10 -1.45
N PHE A 96 1.98 3.51 -0.25
CA PHE A 96 1.14 2.40 0.19
C PHE A 96 -0.28 2.83 0.59
N LEU A 97 -0.51 4.12 0.87
CA LEU A 97 -1.80 4.61 1.35
C LEU A 97 -2.90 4.38 0.30
N ILE A 98 -2.66 4.74 -0.96
CA ILE A 98 -3.63 4.56 -2.05
C ILE A 98 -3.84 3.08 -2.35
N THR A 99 -2.78 2.27 -2.34
CA THR A 99 -2.91 0.82 -2.51
C THR A 99 -3.79 0.20 -1.43
N ARG A 100 -3.62 0.59 -0.17
CA ARG A 100 -4.46 0.11 0.94
C ARG A 100 -5.91 0.59 0.81
N ALA A 101 -6.13 1.87 0.49
CA ALA A 101 -7.47 2.42 0.26
C ALA A 101 -8.19 1.69 -0.88
N TYR A 102 -7.50 1.44 -2.00
CA TYR A 102 -8.03 0.69 -3.14
C TYR A 102 -8.37 -0.76 -2.78
N ASN A 103 -7.49 -1.44 -2.03
CA ASN A 103 -7.75 -2.81 -1.58
C ASN A 103 -9.00 -2.91 -0.70
N GLN A 104 -9.24 -1.92 0.17
CA GLN A 104 -10.47 -1.83 0.97
C GLN A 104 -11.72 -1.62 0.08
N PHE A 105 -11.62 -0.87 -1.02
CA PHE A 105 -12.71 -0.70 -1.99
C PHE A 105 -13.00 -1.95 -2.81
N ALA A 106 -11.95 -2.59 -3.35
CA ALA A 106 -12.09 -3.75 -4.23
C ALA A 106 -12.51 -5.01 -3.47
N ASN A 107 -12.04 -5.16 -2.23
CA ASN A 107 -12.35 -6.30 -1.38
C ASN A 107 -12.63 -5.84 0.06
N PRO A 108 -13.84 -5.31 0.34
CA PRO A 108 -14.21 -4.88 1.69
C PRO A 108 -14.20 -6.03 2.71
N MET A 109 -14.33 -7.27 2.25
CA MET A 109 -14.21 -8.49 3.07
C MET A 109 -12.79 -9.11 3.02
N GLY A 110 -11.87 -8.52 2.25
CA GLY A 110 -10.50 -8.99 2.08
C GLY A 110 -9.64 -8.70 3.31
N PHE A 111 -8.66 -9.57 3.51
CA PHE A 111 -7.62 -9.37 4.52
C PHE A 111 -6.61 -8.33 4.01
N MET A 112 -6.41 -7.26 4.77
CA MET A 112 -5.48 -6.16 4.42
C MET A 112 -4.09 -6.35 4.99
N GLN A 113 -3.98 -7.05 6.13
CA GLN A 113 -2.74 -7.16 6.88
C GLN A 113 -2.61 -8.55 7.50
N LEU A 114 -1.37 -9.04 7.48
CA LEU A 114 -0.97 -10.29 8.09
C LEU A 114 0.07 -9.98 9.16
N ASN A 115 -0.32 -10.10 10.44
CA ASN A 115 0.59 -9.95 11.57
C ASN A 115 1.03 -11.32 12.05
N ASN A 116 2.33 -11.45 12.30
CA ASN A 116 2.94 -12.71 12.72
C ASN A 116 3.64 -12.51 14.06
N THR A 117 3.32 -13.38 15.02
CA THR A 117 4.03 -13.41 16.31
C THR A 117 4.51 -14.83 16.60
N PHE A 118 5.75 -14.92 17.04
CA PHE A 118 6.36 -16.15 17.54
C PHE A 118 6.36 -16.13 19.06
N ASP A 119 5.83 -17.18 19.68
CA ASP A 119 6.14 -17.45 21.08
C ASP A 119 7.32 -18.42 21.19
N ASN A 120 7.99 -18.40 22.34
CA ASN A 120 9.10 -19.30 22.65
C ASN A 120 8.68 -20.78 22.76
N SER A 121 7.39 -21.10 22.61
CA SER A 121 6.86 -22.46 22.62
C SER A 121 6.70 -23.05 21.21
N GLY A 122 7.16 -22.34 20.19
CA GLY A 122 7.08 -22.79 18.79
C GLY A 122 5.68 -22.65 18.19
N ARG A 123 4.77 -21.93 18.87
CA ARG A 123 3.46 -21.61 18.32
C ARG A 123 3.55 -20.31 17.54
N PHE A 124 2.91 -20.33 16.37
CA PHE A 124 2.83 -19.20 15.48
C PHE A 124 1.42 -18.65 15.50
N LEU A 125 1.29 -17.38 15.82
CA LEU A 125 0.03 -16.66 15.72
C LEU A 125 0.02 -15.86 14.42
N ILE A 126 -0.91 -16.19 13.53
CA ILE A 126 -1.27 -15.33 12.40
C ILE A 126 -2.53 -14.57 12.78
N GLU A 127 -2.45 -13.25 12.73
CA GLU A 127 -3.62 -12.39 12.79
C GLU A 127 -3.87 -11.79 11.40
N LEU A 128 -5.01 -12.17 10.83
CA LEU A 128 -5.53 -11.65 9.57
C LEU A 128 -6.51 -10.53 9.90
N VAL A 129 -6.16 -9.30 9.53
CA VAL A 129 -7.00 -8.12 9.78
C VAL A 129 -7.76 -7.78 8.50
N ARG A 130 -9.09 -7.72 8.60
CA ARG A 130 -9.98 -7.29 7.53
C ARG A 130 -10.01 -5.77 7.39
N SER A 131 -10.55 -5.32 6.27
CA SER A 131 -10.68 -3.90 5.96
C SER A 131 -11.64 -3.11 6.87
N ASP A 132 -12.47 -3.79 7.67
CA ASP A 132 -13.36 -3.19 8.66
C ASP A 132 -12.79 -3.23 10.09
N GLY A 133 -11.53 -3.66 10.25
CA GLY A 133 -10.88 -3.82 11.55
C GLY A 133 -11.22 -5.11 12.28
N ALA A 134 -12.12 -5.95 11.74
CA ALA A 134 -12.33 -7.29 12.29
C ALA A 134 -11.08 -8.15 12.05
N SER A 135 -10.56 -8.79 13.10
CA SER A 135 -9.42 -9.68 12.97
C SER A 135 -9.76 -11.14 13.25
N VAL A 136 -9.12 -12.03 12.51
CA VAL A 136 -9.15 -13.47 12.74
C VAL A 136 -7.77 -13.90 13.19
N ARG A 137 -7.70 -14.54 14.36
CA ARG A 137 -6.47 -15.08 14.92
C ARG A 137 -6.42 -16.58 14.72
N VAL A 138 -5.37 -17.04 14.04
CA VAL A 138 -5.14 -18.44 13.75
C VAL A 138 -3.85 -18.86 14.46
N ASN A 139 -4.01 -19.72 15.47
CA ASN A 139 -2.88 -20.37 16.12
C ASN A 139 -2.48 -21.60 15.32
N MET A 140 -1.22 -21.65 14.90
CA MET A 140 -0.67 -22.74 14.12
C MET A 140 0.58 -23.30 14.76
N ASN A 141 0.71 -24.62 14.71
CA ASN A 141 1.99 -25.27 14.89
C ASN A 141 2.84 -25.13 13.61
N TYR A 142 4.12 -25.50 13.69
CA TYR A 142 5.06 -25.37 12.58
C TYR A 142 4.58 -26.06 11.28
N ASN A 143 3.98 -27.24 11.38
CA ASN A 143 3.53 -28.00 10.21
C ASN A 143 2.34 -27.31 9.54
N GLN A 144 1.36 -26.86 10.32
CA GLN A 144 0.20 -26.10 9.81
C GLN A 144 0.63 -24.80 9.12
N LYS A 145 1.70 -24.15 9.61
CA LYS A 145 2.29 -22.98 8.96
C LYS A 145 2.88 -23.33 7.59
N VAL A 146 3.64 -24.43 7.51
CA VAL A 146 4.19 -24.92 6.24
C VAL A 146 3.06 -25.21 5.26
N ASP A 147 2.02 -25.93 5.69
CA ASP A 147 0.87 -26.26 4.85
C ASP A 147 0.11 -25.01 4.38
N MET A 148 -0.09 -24.03 5.24
CA MET A 148 -0.73 -22.76 4.86
C MET A 148 0.11 -21.98 3.87
N ALA A 149 1.42 -21.86 4.08
CA ALA A 149 2.32 -21.19 3.15
C ALA A 149 2.33 -21.89 1.79
N LEU A 150 2.37 -23.22 1.78
CA LEU A 150 2.27 -24.04 0.56
C LEU A 150 0.93 -23.82 -0.14
N GLY A 151 -0.18 -23.80 0.60
CA GLY A 151 -1.52 -23.54 0.07
C GLY A 151 -1.65 -22.17 -0.58
N LEU A 152 -1.17 -21.12 0.10
CA LEU A 152 -1.17 -19.75 -0.44
C LEU A 152 -0.31 -19.64 -1.70
N LEU A 153 0.89 -20.20 -1.70
CA LEU A 153 1.77 -20.23 -2.88
C LEU A 153 1.11 -20.95 -4.06
N SER A 154 0.51 -22.13 -3.82
CA SER A 154 -0.21 -22.88 -4.86
C SER A 154 -1.42 -22.11 -5.39
N GLN A 155 -2.19 -21.45 -4.52
CA GLN A 155 -3.32 -20.65 -4.93
C GLN A 155 -2.88 -19.43 -5.75
N THR A 156 -1.84 -18.71 -5.33
CA THR A 156 -1.27 -17.59 -6.10
C THR A 156 -0.79 -18.04 -7.48
N ILE A 157 -0.09 -19.19 -7.57
CA ILE A 157 0.33 -19.75 -8.86
C ILE A 157 -0.89 -20.07 -9.75
N ASN A 158 -1.92 -20.71 -9.19
CA ASN A 158 -3.13 -21.06 -9.93
C ASN A 158 -3.87 -19.80 -10.42
N GLU A 159 -4.04 -18.79 -9.56
CA GLU A 159 -4.65 -17.51 -9.92
C GLU A 159 -3.84 -16.79 -11.02
N MET A 160 -2.51 -16.72 -10.89
CA MET A 160 -1.63 -16.15 -11.92
C MET A 160 -1.74 -16.90 -13.26
N SER A 161 -1.87 -18.22 -13.22
CA SER A 161 -2.05 -19.05 -14.42
C SER A 161 -3.37 -18.74 -15.14
N HIS A 162 -4.43 -18.39 -14.41
CA HIS A 162 -5.70 -17.95 -14.99
C HIS A 162 -5.63 -16.57 -15.68
N PHE A 163 -4.74 -15.68 -15.24
CA PHE A 163 -4.47 -14.41 -15.93
C PHE A 163 -3.49 -14.56 -17.12
N SER A 164 -2.83 -15.71 -17.25
CA SER A 164 -1.77 -15.95 -18.24
C SER A 164 -2.27 -16.12 -19.67
N ASP A 165 -3.58 -16.36 -19.88
CA ASP A 165 -4.18 -16.45 -21.21
C ASP A 165 -4.07 -15.14 -22.00
N HIS A 166 -3.82 -13.99 -21.33
CA HIS A 166 -3.76 -12.67 -21.98
C HIS A 166 -2.46 -11.89 -21.77
N VAL A 167 -1.55 -12.30 -20.88
CA VAL A 167 -0.26 -11.61 -20.68
C VAL A 167 0.86 -12.60 -20.30
N ALA A 168 1.31 -13.41 -21.23
CA ALA A 168 2.51 -14.22 -21.04
C ALA A 168 3.79 -13.36 -21.20
N THR A 169 4.06 -12.45 -20.26
CA THR A 169 5.39 -11.83 -20.15
C THR A 169 6.35 -12.76 -19.41
N GLU A 170 7.58 -12.91 -19.93
CA GLU A 170 8.70 -13.66 -19.32
C GLU A 170 8.87 -13.42 -17.81
N LYS A 171 8.51 -12.22 -17.33
CA LYS A 171 8.53 -11.84 -15.91
C LYS A 171 7.57 -12.68 -15.05
N PHE A 172 6.37 -13.01 -15.53
CA PHE A 172 5.41 -13.86 -14.82
C PHE A 172 5.91 -15.30 -14.69
N LYS A 173 6.41 -15.89 -15.79
CA LYS A 173 7.02 -17.23 -15.78
C LYS A 173 8.22 -17.31 -14.84
N ARG A 174 9.02 -16.24 -14.74
CA ARG A 174 10.14 -16.15 -13.79
C ARG A 174 9.66 -16.12 -12.33
N ILE A 175 8.62 -15.35 -12.02
CA ILE A 175 8.03 -15.31 -10.67
C ILE A 175 7.44 -16.67 -10.30
N GLU A 176 6.65 -17.28 -11.20
CA GLU A 176 6.10 -18.62 -11.03
C GLU A 176 7.21 -19.66 -10.73
N LYS A 177 8.31 -19.62 -11.48
CA LYS A 177 9.47 -20.49 -11.26
C LYS A 177 10.14 -20.29 -9.90
N GLU A 178 10.28 -19.04 -9.45
CA GLU A 178 10.85 -18.73 -8.13
C GLU A 178 9.89 -19.14 -6.99
N LEU A 179 8.57 -19.01 -7.19
CA LEU A 179 7.57 -19.50 -6.24
C LEU A 179 7.57 -21.03 -6.14
N LEU A 180 7.71 -21.74 -7.26
CA LEU A 180 7.87 -23.20 -7.29
C LEU A 180 9.16 -23.65 -6.58
N ARG A 181 10.28 -22.93 -6.76
CA ARG A 181 11.53 -23.19 -6.04
C ARG A 181 11.41 -22.98 -4.53
N CYS A 182 10.70 -21.93 -4.12
CA CYS A 182 10.38 -21.70 -2.70
C CYS A 182 9.52 -22.85 -2.15
N LEU A 183 8.51 -23.29 -2.91
CA LEU A 183 7.65 -24.42 -2.55
C LEU A 183 8.44 -25.73 -2.37
N GLU A 184 9.35 -26.03 -3.29
CA GLU A 184 10.25 -27.19 -3.20
C GLU A 184 11.20 -27.10 -2.01
N SER A 185 11.78 -25.92 -1.76
CA SER A 185 12.69 -25.70 -0.64
C SER A 185 11.98 -25.87 0.71
N VAL A 186 10.76 -25.36 0.84
CA VAL A 186 9.94 -25.54 2.04
C VAL A 186 9.59 -27.02 2.27
N LYS A 187 9.30 -27.79 1.21
CA LYS A 187 9.08 -29.24 1.30
C LYS A 187 10.35 -30.02 1.66
N HIS A 188 11.52 -29.57 1.22
CA HIS A 188 12.79 -30.26 1.42
C HIS A 188 13.43 -29.97 2.80
N TYR A 189 13.21 -28.78 3.35
CA TYR A 189 13.73 -28.33 4.65
C TYR A 189 12.67 -28.27 5.76
N GLY A 190 11.42 -28.65 5.48
CA GLY A 190 10.43 -28.94 6.51
C GLY A 190 10.88 -30.13 7.38
N PRO A 191 10.44 -30.21 8.65
CA PRO A 191 10.85 -31.28 9.56
C PRO A 191 10.48 -32.62 8.93
N LYS A 192 11.49 -33.48 8.77
CA LYS A 192 11.26 -34.90 8.54
C LYS A 192 10.53 -35.43 9.76
N GLN A 193 9.41 -36.11 9.52
CA GLN A 193 8.61 -36.79 10.54
C GLN A 193 9.48 -37.69 11.42
#